data_AF-A0A1I5NHX2-F1
#
_entry.id   AF-A0A1I5NHX2-F1
#
_cell.length_a   1.000
_cell.length_b   1.000
_cell.length_c   1.000
_cell.angle_alpha   90.00
_cell.angle_beta   90.00
_cell.angle_gamma   90.00
#
_symmetry.space_group_name_H-M   'P 1'
#
loop_
_entity.id
_entity.type
_entity.pdbx_description
1 polymer ?
#
loop_
_entity_poly.entity_id
_entity_poly.type
_entity_poly.pdbx_seq_one_letter_code
_entity_poly.pdbx_strand_id
1 'polypeptide(L)'
;MNSFKEQWIKYKIAEMRPEDILHYARVFGVPMTPEEAAVILQTVRNHPWSLDDTSTHQPVFDAIQQKVSPGTFKAVKQLYNQYML
;
A
#
# COMPACT_ATOMS: atom_id res chain seq x y z
N MET A 1 16.32 -9.57 4.09
CA MET A 1 15.49 -9.91 5.27
C MET A 1 15.04 -11.38 5.15
N ASN A 2 14.51 -12.03 6.19
CA ASN A 2 14.10 -13.44 6.10
C ASN A 2 12.94 -13.57 5.09
N SER A 3 13.05 -14.44 4.08
CA SER A 3 11.99 -14.71 3.09
C SER A 3 10.66 -15.06 3.74
N PHE A 4 10.70 -15.67 4.92
CA PHE A 4 9.52 -15.91 5.77
C PHE A 4 8.77 -14.63 6.13
N LYS A 5 9.47 -13.55 6.51
CA LYS A 5 8.84 -12.29 6.90
C LYS A 5 8.09 -11.65 5.72
N GLU A 6 8.69 -11.67 4.54
CA GLU A 6 8.03 -11.15 3.34
C GLU A 6 6.80 -11.97 2.97
N GLN A 7 6.91 -13.30 2.96
CA GLN A 7 5.78 -14.18 2.68
C GLN A 7 4.66 -14.01 3.71
N TRP A 8 5.01 -13.83 4.99
CA TRP A 8 4.04 -13.56 6.04
C TRP A 8 3.33 -12.21 5.84
N ILE A 9 4.04 -11.14 5.46
CA ILE A 9 3.44 -9.84 5.15
C ILE A 9 2.52 -9.94 3.93
N LYS A 10 2.97 -10.60 2.86
CA LYS A 10 2.15 -10.85 1.65
C LYS A 10 0.88 -11.63 1.97
N TYR A 11 0.99 -12.65 2.82
CA TYR A 11 -0.16 -13.42 3.32
C TYR A 11 -1.12 -12.53 4.11
N LYS A 12 -0.63 -11.68 5.03
CA LYS A 12 -1.49 -10.74 5.75
C LYS A 12 -2.18 -9.75 4.84
N ILE A 13 -1.48 -9.18 3.86
CA ILE A 13 -2.08 -8.31 2.85
C ILE A 13 -3.15 -9.05 2.03
N ALA A 14 -2.97 -10.35 1.76
CA ALA A 14 -3.99 -11.16 1.08
C ALA A 14 -5.27 -11.38 1.92
N GLU A 15 -5.16 -11.38 3.26
CA GLU A 15 -6.31 -11.51 4.16
C GLU A 15 -7.04 -10.19 4.43
N MET A 16 -6.39 -9.04 4.18
CA MET A 16 -6.97 -7.72 4.46
C MET A 16 -8.26 -7.45 3.66
N ARG A 17 -9.04 -6.50 4.12
CA ARG A 17 -10.17 -5.95 3.38
C ARG A 17 -9.99 -4.44 3.21
N PRO A 18 -10.68 -3.80 2.26
CA PRO A 18 -10.61 -2.36 2.08
C PRO A 18 -10.91 -1.57 3.36
N GLU A 19 -11.79 -2.10 4.23
CA GLU A 19 -12.12 -1.47 5.52
C GLU A 19 -10.94 -1.41 6.48
N ASP A 20 -10.02 -2.40 6.41
CA ASP A 20 -8.81 -2.40 7.22
C ASP A 20 -7.87 -1.27 6.76
N ILE A 21 -7.75 -1.07 5.43
CA ILE A 21 -6.98 0.05 4.86
C ILE A 21 -7.60 1.40 5.22
N LEU A 22 -8.93 1.52 5.16
CA LEU A 22 -9.64 2.73 5.62
C LEU A 22 -9.41 3.02 7.09
N HIS A 23 -9.40 1.98 7.92
CA HIS A 23 -9.11 2.12 9.35
C HIS A 23 -7.71 2.71 9.55
N TYR A 24 -6.69 2.17 8.89
CA TYR A 24 -5.34 2.73 8.95
C TYR A 24 -5.27 4.14 8.39
N ALA A 25 -5.95 4.42 7.28
CA ALA A 25 -6.02 5.76 6.71
C ALA A 25 -6.53 6.78 7.74
N ARG A 26 -7.59 6.44 8.49
CA ARG A 26 -8.09 7.31 9.58
C ARG A 26 -7.08 7.49 10.71
N VAL A 27 -6.43 6.41 11.13
CA VAL A 27 -5.40 6.45 12.20
C VAL A 27 -4.24 7.37 11.83
N PHE A 28 -3.83 7.36 10.55
CA PHE A 28 -2.73 8.17 10.03
C PHE A 28 -3.17 9.52 9.42
N GLY A 29 -4.45 9.87 9.49
CA GLY A 29 -4.97 11.13 8.94
C GLY A 29 -4.92 11.23 7.40
N VAL A 30 -4.92 10.10 6.71
CA VAL A 30 -4.95 10.02 5.24
C VAL A 30 -6.39 10.22 4.75
N PRO A 31 -6.66 11.21 3.87
CA PRO A 31 -8.00 11.47 3.36
C PRO A 31 -8.35 10.46 2.25
N MET A 32 -8.75 9.25 2.65
CA MET A 32 -8.99 8.11 1.73
C MET A 32 -10.47 7.72 1.66
N THR A 33 -10.98 7.48 0.44
CA THR A 33 -12.34 6.93 0.25
C THR A 33 -12.34 5.39 0.24
N PRO A 34 -13.50 4.73 0.46
CA PRO A 34 -13.59 3.28 0.38
C PRO A 34 -13.14 2.68 -0.96
N GLU A 35 -13.45 3.38 -2.06
CA GLU A 35 -13.06 2.98 -3.41
C GLU A 35 -11.53 3.05 -3.58
N GLU A 36 -10.91 4.13 -3.10
CA GLU A 36 -9.45 4.27 -3.14
C GLU A 36 -8.76 3.19 -2.28
N ALA A 37 -9.31 2.87 -1.11
CA ALA A 37 -8.80 1.81 -0.26
C ALA A 37 -8.83 0.44 -0.96
N ALA A 38 -9.93 0.14 -1.65
CA ALA A 38 -10.06 -1.08 -2.43
C ALA A 38 -9.06 -1.12 -3.60
N VAL A 39 -8.91 -0.01 -4.31
CA VAL A 39 -7.95 0.15 -5.41
C VAL A 39 -6.52 -0.05 -4.94
N ILE A 40 -6.12 0.56 -3.82
CA ILE A 40 -4.78 0.41 -3.25
C ILE A 40 -4.54 -1.06 -2.88
N LEU A 41 -5.46 -1.68 -2.15
CA LEU A 41 -5.32 -3.07 -1.73
C LEU A 41 -5.21 -4.03 -2.92
N GLN A 42 -6.06 -3.87 -3.94
CA GLN A 42 -5.97 -4.66 -5.17
C GLN A 42 -4.66 -4.41 -5.91
N THR A 43 -4.20 -3.16 -5.97
CA THR A 43 -2.95 -2.82 -6.67
C THR A 43 -1.75 -3.48 -6.00
N VAL A 44 -1.65 -3.41 -4.68
CA VAL A 44 -0.58 -4.04 -3.90
C VAL A 44 -0.62 -5.57 -4.01
N ARG A 45 -1.81 -6.18 -4.12
CA ARG A 45 -1.95 -7.63 -4.31
C ARG A 45 -1.54 -8.12 -5.68
N ASN A 46 -1.88 -7.35 -6.72
CA ASN A 46 -1.73 -7.79 -8.10
C ASN A 46 -0.38 -7.42 -8.71
N HIS A 47 0.36 -6.50 -8.11
CA HIS A 47 1.70 -6.15 -8.57
C HIS A 47 2.77 -6.96 -7.82
N PRO A 48 3.82 -7.43 -8.52
CA PRO A 48 4.97 -8.01 -7.86
C PRO A 48 5.76 -6.92 -7.12
N TRP A 49 6.15 -7.19 -5.88
CA TRP A 49 7.02 -6.34 -5.06
C TRP A 49 7.83 -7.18 -4.07
N SER A 50 8.92 -6.61 -3.55
CA SER A 50 9.87 -7.21 -2.61
C SER A 50 10.23 -6.22 -1.51
N LEU A 51 10.15 -6.62 -0.24
CA LEU A 51 10.50 -5.72 0.87
C LEU A 51 11.96 -5.28 0.85
N ASP A 52 12.83 -6.13 0.29
CA ASP A 52 14.27 -5.89 0.24
C ASP A 52 14.71 -5.13 -1.01
N ASP A 53 13.86 -5.08 -2.05
CA ASP A 53 14.16 -4.40 -3.32
C ASP A 53 13.17 -3.26 -3.58
N THR A 54 13.55 -2.07 -3.12
CA THR A 54 12.75 -0.86 -3.28
C THR A 54 12.50 -0.47 -4.74
N SER A 55 13.31 -0.96 -5.69
CA SER A 55 13.08 -0.70 -7.12
C SER A 55 11.77 -1.33 -7.60
N THR A 56 11.33 -2.41 -6.96
CA THR A 56 10.06 -3.10 -7.25
C THR A 56 8.83 -2.34 -6.75
N HIS A 57 9.00 -1.33 -5.89
CA HIS A 57 7.90 -0.56 -5.32
C HIS A 57 7.40 0.55 -6.25
N GLN A 58 8.27 1.08 -7.11
CA GLN A 58 7.91 2.18 -8.01
C GLN A 58 6.75 1.82 -8.95
N PRO A 59 6.72 0.64 -9.60
CA PRO A 59 5.56 0.22 -10.40
C PRO A 59 4.25 0.16 -9.60
N VAL A 60 4.30 -0.23 -8.32
CA VAL A 60 3.12 -0.25 -7.44
C VAL A 60 2.64 1.18 -7.20
N PHE A 61 3.56 2.12 -6.93
CA PHE A 61 3.21 3.52 -6.73
C PHE A 61 2.65 4.17 -7.99
N ASP A 62 3.24 3.90 -9.15
CA ASP A 62 2.76 4.43 -10.43
C ASP A 62 1.32 3.96 -10.71
N ALA A 63 1.03 2.69 -10.43
CA ALA A 63 -0.32 2.12 -10.58
C ALA A 63 -1.33 2.71 -9.58
N ILE A 64 -0.91 3.01 -8.34
CA ILE A 64 -1.77 3.68 -7.35
C ILE A 64 -2.03 5.13 -7.78
N GLN A 65 -0.99 5.88 -8.17
CA GLN A 65 -1.07 7.30 -8.53
C GLN A 65 -2.10 7.56 -9.63
N GLN A 66 -2.23 6.65 -10.59
CA GLN A 66 -3.18 6.77 -11.71
C GLN A 66 -4.64 6.55 -11.30
N LYS A 67 -4.90 5.95 -10.14
CA LYS A 67 -6.24 5.45 -9.76
C LYS A 67 -6.79 6.05 -8.47
N VAL A 68 -6.01 6.82 -7.74
CA VAL A 68 -6.43 7.50 -6.52
C VAL A 68 -6.23 9.01 -6.63
N SER A 69 -6.87 9.77 -5.75
CA SER A 69 -6.71 11.22 -5.72
C SER A 69 -5.26 11.62 -5.37
N PRO A 70 -4.81 12.80 -5.83
CA PRO A 70 -3.47 13.30 -5.50
C PRO A 70 -3.22 13.44 -3.99
N GLY A 71 -4.25 13.76 -3.22
CA GLY A 71 -4.18 13.88 -1.76
C GLY A 71 -3.88 12.53 -1.09
N THR A 72 -4.65 11.50 -1.44
CA THR A 72 -4.45 10.13 -0.97
C THR A 72 -3.07 9.62 -1.36
N PHE A 73 -2.68 9.78 -2.63
CA PHE A 73 -1.36 9.33 -3.10
C PHE A 73 -0.20 10.00 -2.36
N LYS A 74 -0.26 11.32 -2.18
CA LYS A 74 0.77 12.08 -1.46
C LYS A 74 0.94 11.56 -0.03
N ALA A 75 -0.16 11.35 0.68
CA ALA A 75 -0.14 10.88 2.07
C ALA A 75 0.36 9.43 2.18
N VAL A 76 -0.07 8.54 1.27
CA VAL A 76 0.45 7.16 1.20
C VAL A 76 1.96 7.14 0.93
N LYS A 77 2.45 7.97 0.00
CA LYS A 77 3.88 8.09 -0.31
C LYS A 77 4.69 8.64 0.86
N GLN A 78 4.14 9.59 1.61
CA GLN A 78 4.75 10.10 2.83
C GLN A 78 4.88 9.02 3.91
N LEU A 79 3.83 8.24 4.15
CA LEU A 79 3.87 7.12 5.10
C LEU A 79 4.89 6.06 4.68
N TYR A 80 4.92 5.70 3.40
CA TYR A 80 5.93 4.77 2.89
C TYR A 80 7.36 5.27 3.16
N ASN A 81 7.64 6.54 2.83
CA ASN A 81 8.96 7.12 3.09
C ASN A 81 9.31 7.20 4.57
N GLN A 82 8.33 7.24 5.48
CA GLN A 82 8.58 7.32 6.92
C GLN A 82 8.87 5.95 7.55
N TYR A 83 8.28 4.88 7.03
CA TYR A 83 8.31 3.55 7.67
C TYR A 83 9.12 2.50 6.88
N MET A 84 9.43 2.76 5.61
CA MET A 84 10.10 1.80 4.72
C MET A 84 11.43 2.31 4.13
N LEU A 85 11.70 3.61 4.19
CA LEU A 85 12.97 4.24 3.81
C LEU A 85 13.59 4.91 5.04
#